data_AF-A0A9E5UC74-F1
#
_entry.id   AF-A0A9E5UC74-F1
#
_cell.length_a   1.000
_cell.length_b   1.000
_cell.length_c   1.000
_cell.angle_alpha   90.00
_cell.angle_beta   90.00
_cell.angle_gamma   90.00
#
_symmetry.space_group_name_H-M   'P 1'
#
loop_
_entity.id
_entity.type
_entity.pdbx_description
1 polymer ?
#
loop_
_entity_poly.entity_id
_entity_poly.type
_entity_poly.pdbx_seq_one_letter_code
_entity_poly.pdbx_strand_id
1 'polypeptide(L)' 'MPTFASSRRDHHPRQVAEALDKENIYVWDGNYYALAASERLALEYIGGMVCVGPMHYNTLEEVYRFGEVLSRLATG' A
#
# COMPACT_ATOMS: atom_id res chain seq x y z
N MET A 1 15.17 -2.19 7.87
CA MET A 1 14.17 -1.27 7.31
C MET A 1 12.83 -1.98 7.40
N PRO A 2 11.81 -1.42 8.07
CA PRO A 2 10.51 -2.08 8.17
C PRO A 2 9.70 -1.91 6.88
N THR A 3 9.04 -2.97 6.43
CA THR A 3 8.09 -2.94 5.30
C THR A 3 6.70 -3.21 5.85
N PHE A 4 5.72 -2.40 5.44
CA PHE A 4 4.33 -2.54 5.84
C PHE A 4 3.49 -2.91 4.64
N ALA A 5 2.68 -3.97 4.76
CA ALA A 5 1.74 -4.41 3.75
C ALA A 5 0.31 -4.28 4.29
N SER A 6 -0.61 -3.77 3.48
CA SER A 6 -2.02 -3.64 3.86
C SER A 6 -2.94 -3.97 2.68
N SER A 7 -4.14 -4.45 2.97
CA SER A 7 -5.19 -4.67 1.98
C SER A 7 -6.54 -4.26 2.55
N ARG A 8 -7.48 -3.91 1.66
CA ARG A 8 -8.85 -3.56 2.02
C ARG A 8 -9.79 -4.25 1.04
N ARG A 9 -10.81 -4.96 1.54
CA ARG A 9 -11.69 -5.78 0.66
C ARG A 9 -12.40 -4.95 -0.41
N ASP A 10 -12.75 -3.71 -0.09
CA ASP A 10 -13.54 -2.87 -0.98
C ASP A 10 -12.69 -2.08 -1.99
N HIS A 11 -11.36 -2.18 -1.93
CA HIS A 11 -10.45 -1.40 -2.78
C HIS A 11 -9.40 -2.30 -3.39
N HIS A 12 -9.32 -2.30 -4.72
CA HIS A 12 -8.24 -3.01 -5.39
C HIS A 12 -6.92 -2.29 -5.07
N PRO A 13 -5.83 -3.00 -4.69
CA PRO A 13 -4.55 -2.39 -4.31
C PRO A 13 -4.01 -1.40 -5.35
N ARG A 14 -4.15 -1.73 -6.63
CA ARG A 14 -3.83 -0.83 -7.76
C ARG A 14 -4.53 0.53 -7.68
N GLN A 15 -5.82 0.57 -7.32
CA GLN A 15 -6.57 1.83 -7.20
C GLN A 15 -6.02 2.70 -6.06
N VAL A 16 -5.61 2.06 -4.96
CA VAL A 16 -4.98 2.74 -3.83
C VAL A 16 -3.60 3.29 -4.24
N ALA A 17 -2.81 2.51 -4.98
CA ALA A 17 -1.52 2.95 -5.50
C ALA A 17 -1.68 4.13 -6.48
N GLU A 18 -2.64 4.06 -7.41
CA GLU A 18 -2.97 5.16 -8.33
C GLU A 18 -3.48 6.42 -7.60
N ALA A 19 -4.17 6.27 -6.47
CA ALA A 19 -4.61 7.40 -5.66
C ALA A 19 -3.44 8.04 -4.88
N LEU A 20 -2.50 7.24 -4.39
CA LEU A 20 -1.27 7.72 -3.73
C LEU A 20 -0.30 8.37 -4.73
N ASP A 21 -0.23 7.86 -5.97
CA ASP A 21 0.60 8.43 -7.04
C ASP A 21 0.19 9.87 -7.39
N LYS A 22 -1.12 10.18 -7.39
CA LYS A 22 -1.64 11.55 -7.57
C LYS A 22 -1.15 12.52 -6.49
N GLU A 23 -0.76 11.99 -5.33
CA GLU A 23 -0.20 12.74 -4.21
C GLU A 23 1.33 12.64 -4.18
N ASN A 24 1.99 12.18 -5.25
CA ASN A 24 3.43 11.94 -5.33
C ASN A 24 3.96 11.00 -4.22
N ILE A 25 3.18 9.96 -3.90
CA ILE A 25 3.57 8.91 -2.95
C ILE A 25 3.63 7.59 -3.70
N TYR A 26 4.83 7.03 -3.80
CA TYR A 26 5.08 5.80 -4.55
C TYR A 26 5.04 4.58 -3.64
N VAL A 27 4.21 3.61 -4.02
CA VAL A 27 4.00 2.34 -3.30
C VAL A 27 3.95 1.19 -4.30
N TRP A 28 3.98 -0.04 -3.80
CA TRP A 28 3.90 -1.24 -4.62
C TRP A 28 2.53 -1.92 -4.45
N ASP A 29 1.83 -2.22 -5.53
CA ASP A 29 0.61 -3.04 -5.50
C ASP A 29 0.86 -4.48 -6.00
N GLY A 30 0.05 -5.43 -5.52
CA GLY A 30 0.03 -6.82 -5.99
C GLY A 30 0.56 -7.84 -4.96
N ASN A 31 1.19 -8.90 -5.46
CA ASN A 31 1.68 -10.03 -4.63
C ASN A 31 3.20 -10.09 -4.48
N TYR A 32 3.96 -9.19 -5.10
CA TYR A 32 5.42 -9.07 -4.94
C TYR A 32 6.19 -10.36 -5.24
N TYR A 33 5.71 -11.17 -6.19
CA TYR A 33 6.22 -12.52 -6.47
C TYR A 33 6.06 -13.52 -5.31
N ALA A 34 5.27 -13.19 -4.30
CA ALA A 34 4.96 -14.02 -3.14
C ALA A 34 3.57 -14.69 -3.24
N LEU A 35 3.25 -15.26 -4.41
CA LEU A 35 1.94 -15.87 -4.73
C LEU A 35 1.47 -16.87 -3.65
N ALA A 36 2.35 -17.78 -3.22
CA ALA A 36 1.97 -18.79 -2.24
C ALA A 36 1.64 -18.22 -0.85
N ALA A 37 2.08 -17.00 -0.54
CA ALA A 37 1.74 -16.29 0.69
C ALA A 37 0.41 -15.54 0.54
N SER A 38 0.20 -14.84 -0.57
CA SER A 38 -1.06 -14.15 -0.86
C SER A 38 -2.23 -15.12 -1.03
N GLU A 39 -2.03 -16.32 -1.59
CA GLU A 39 -3.05 -17.38 -1.64
C GLU A 39 -3.45 -17.86 -0.23
N ARG A 40 -2.47 -18.12 0.64
CA ARG A 40 -2.72 -18.57 2.02
C ARG A 40 -3.46 -17.53 2.86
N LEU A 41 -3.22 -16.25 2.59
CA LEU A 41 -3.92 -15.13 3.22
C LEU A 41 -5.25 -14.79 2.53
N ALA A 42 -5.60 -15.51 1.45
CA ALA A 42 -6.76 -15.24 0.60
C ALA A 42 -6.79 -13.77 0.16
N LEU A 43 -5.72 -13.31 -0.47
CA LEU A 43 -5.58 -11.92 -0.96
C LEU A 43 -5.57 -11.84 -2.49
N GLU A 44 -5.34 -12.96 -3.18
CA GLU A 44 -5.35 -13.00 -4.65
C GLU A 44 -6.70 -12.57 -5.24
N TYR A 45 -7.83 -12.93 -4.60
CA TYR A 45 -9.15 -12.56 -5.11
C TYR A 45 -9.46 -11.05 -5.03
N ILE A 46 -8.72 -10.29 -4.22
CA ILE A 46 -8.83 -8.82 -4.14
C ILE A 46 -7.68 -8.10 -4.84
N GLY A 47 -6.79 -8.83 -5.53
CA GLY A 47 -5.65 -8.26 -6.24
C GLY A 47 -4.37 -8.06 -5.41
N GLY A 48 -4.30 -8.64 -4.21
CA GLY A 48 -3.10 -8.62 -3.36
C GLY A 48 -3.11 -7.53 -2.27
N MET A 49 -2.00 -6.82 -2.12
CA MET A 49 -1.79 -5.81 -1.08
C MET A 49 -1.17 -4.53 -1.67
N VAL A 50 -1.14 -3.48 -0.85
CA VAL A 50 -0.28 -2.30 -1.01
C VAL A 50 0.88 -2.41 -0.02
N CYS A 51 2.10 -2.24 -0.50
CA CYS A 51 3.33 -2.33 0.29
C CYS A 51 4.07 -0.99 0.29
N VAL A 52 4.50 -0.59 1.48
CA VAL A 52 5.26 0.63 1.73
C VAL A 52 6.55 0.26 2.46
N GLY A 53 7.67 0.71 1.91
CA GLY A 53 9.00 0.46 2.46
C GLY A 53 9.75 1.78 2.61
N PRO A 54 9.59 2.51 3.74
CA PRO A 54 10.38 3.70 4.00
C PRO A 54 11.86 3.34 4.10
N MET A 55 12.70 4.18 3.51
CA MET A 55 14.15 4.04 3.48
C MET A 55 14.83 5.12 4.34
N HIS A 56 16.14 5.00 4.56
CA HIS A 56 16.90 5.93 5.42
C HIS A 56 16.93 7.38 4.91
N TYR A 57 16.56 7.60 3.65
CA TYR A 57 16.42 8.92 3.05
C TYR A 57 15.02 9.52 3.19
N ASN A 58 14.05 8.77 3.73
CA ASN A 58 12.73 9.33 4.00
C ASN A 58 12.72 10.15 5.29
N THR A 59 11.92 11.20 5.31
CA THR A 59 11.76 12.08 6.48
C THR A 59 10.50 11.74 7.29
N LEU A 60 10.42 12.21 8.54
CA LEU A 60 9.21 12.03 9.34
C LEU A 60 8.02 12.77 8.72
N GLU A 61 8.26 13.94 8.13
CA GLU A 61 7.25 14.72 7.42
C GLU A 61 6.64 13.94 6.26
N GLU A 62 7.45 13.19 5.50
CA GLU A 62 6.95 12.33 4.43
C GLU A 62 6.09 11.18 4.98
N VAL A 63 6.46 10.61 6.13
CA VAL A 63 5.67 9.56 6.79
C VAL A 63 4.34 10.12 7.31
N TYR A 64 4.35 11.31 7.90
CA TYR A 64 3.12 11.97 8.34
C TYR A 64 2.20 12.32 7.16
N ARG A 65 2.76 12.88 6.09
CA ARG A 65 2.04 13.15 4.84
C ARG A 65 1.42 11.88 4.27
N PHE A 66 2.16 10.76 4.26
CA PHE A 66 1.62 9.47 3.84
C PHE A 66 0.42 9.05 4.70
N GLY A 67 0.53 9.15 6.03
CA GLY A 67 -0.57 8.84 6.94
C GLY A 67 -1.81 9.70 6.72
N GLU A 68 -1.64 11.00 6.47
CA GLU A 68 -2.75 11.91 6.15
C GLU A 68 -3.47 11.51 4.86
N VAL A 69 -2.72 11.27 3.77
CA VAL A 69 -3.31 10.85 2.49
C VAL A 69 -4.03 9.50 2.66
N LEU A 70 -3.42 8.54 3.34
CA LEU A 70 -4.00 7.23 3.57
C LEU A 70 -5.31 7.32 4.37
N SER A 71 -5.36 8.18 5.40
CA SER A 71 -6.57 8.42 6.19
C SER A 71 -7.72 9.00 5.35
N ARG A 72 -7.41 9.93 4.43
CA ARG A 72 -8.40 10.46 3.47
C ARG A 72 -8.94 9.35 2.57
N LEU A 73 -8.08 8.49 2.06
CA LEU A 73 -8.47 7.36 1.20
C LEU A 73 -9.24 6.27 1.95
N ALA A 74 -9.01 6.11 3.25
CA ALA A 74 -9.71 5.13 4.09
C ALA A 74 -11.13 5.57 4.49
N THR A 75 -11.38 6.88 4.53
CA THR A 75 -12.67 7.47 4.97
C THR A 75 -13.63 7.71 3.80
N GLY A 76 -13.14 7.62 2.55
CA GLY A 76 -13.95 7.65 1.32
C GLY A 76 -14.48 6.27 0.93
#